data_AF-A0A179BP18-F1
#
_entry.id   AF-A0A179BP18-F1
#
_cell.length_a   1.000
_cell.length_b   1.000
_cell.length_c   1.000
_cell.angle_alpha   90.00
_cell.angle_beta   90.00
_cell.angle_gamma   90.00
#
_symmetry.space_group_name_H-M   'P 1'
#
loop_
_entity.id
_entity.type
_entity.pdbx_description
1 polymer ?
#
loop_
_entity_poly.entity_id
_entity_poly.type
_entity_poly.pdbx_seq_one_letter_code
_entity_poly.pdbx_strand_id
1 'polypeptide(L)'
;MGWKNVKDHYRIEHIVQVTKVGGDHGDKAMDAICIGSPYIHNLIVISLDGRILKRHDDHGNDDLKRYMQEMDADLDALKRLVQTPDTFIGDSITVYTWEGAKILEKQCEKFGWPNVTHDGCLMYENTFSLNKSEVVSWAKKSAELRMEGLREAIDQRQKQIHGKQVEMDACRSQLAALHANYPENE
;
A
#
# COMPACT_ATOMS: atom_id res chain seq x y z
N MET A 1 18.35 -1.38 3.75
CA MET A 1 17.63 -0.20 4.26
C MET A 1 17.72 -0.19 5.77
N GLY A 2 17.81 0.99 6.36
CA GLY A 2 18.06 1.17 7.79
C GLY A 2 16.84 1.71 8.55
N TRP A 3 15.68 1.04 8.47
CA TRP A 3 14.47 1.54 9.15
C TRP A 3 14.59 1.40 10.67
N LYS A 4 15.22 0.31 11.13
CA LYS A 4 15.48 0.06 12.55
C LYS A 4 16.54 1.03 13.07
N ASN A 5 17.60 1.30 12.29
CA ASN A 5 18.61 2.30 12.61
C ASN A 5 17.97 3.68 12.83
N VAL A 6 17.04 4.10 11.97
CA VAL A 6 16.27 5.35 12.15
C VAL A 6 15.43 5.30 13.43
N LYS A 7 14.67 4.21 13.63
CA LYS A 7 13.83 4.03 14.82
C LYS A 7 14.63 4.13 16.12
N ASP A 8 15.73 3.40 16.20
CA ASP A 8 16.55 3.28 17.41
C ASP A 8 17.30 4.58 17.68
N HIS A 9 17.90 5.21 16.66
CA HIS A 9 18.68 6.44 16.81
C HIS A 9 17.84 7.60 17.35
N TYR A 10 16.65 7.82 16.78
CA TYR A 10 15.75 8.92 17.18
C TYR A 10 14.81 8.53 18.33
N ARG A 11 14.92 7.30 18.85
CA ARG A 11 14.09 6.77 19.95
C ARG A 11 12.61 6.92 19.62
N ILE A 12 12.21 6.39 18.47
CA ILE A 12 10.85 6.52 17.94
C ILE A 12 9.94 5.48 18.58
N GLU A 13 8.94 5.95 19.32
CA GLU A 13 7.91 5.09 19.95
C GLU A 13 6.74 4.77 19.00
N HIS A 14 6.50 5.64 18.02
CA HIS A 14 5.54 5.42 16.95
C HIS A 14 5.91 4.19 16.10
N ILE A 15 4.92 3.70 15.35
CA ILE A 15 5.15 2.58 14.43
C ILE A 15 6.03 3.09 13.28
N VAL A 16 7.14 2.40 13.06
CA VAL A 16 8.04 2.62 11.93
C VAL A 16 7.94 1.42 11.02
N GLN A 17 7.55 1.63 9.76
CA GLN A 17 7.47 0.57 8.76
C GLN A 17 7.99 1.06 7.42
N VAL A 18 8.25 0.13 6.51
CA VAL A 18 8.53 0.43 5.11
C VAL A 18 7.33 -0.02 4.30
N THR A 19 6.73 0.92 3.59
CA THR A 19 5.59 0.65 2.72
C THR A 19 5.63 1.54 1.49
N LYS A 20 4.78 1.22 0.51
CA LYS A 20 4.62 2.04 -0.68
C LYS A 20 3.85 3.31 -0.34
N VAL A 21 4.39 4.44 -0.77
CA VAL A 21 3.77 5.76 -0.69
C VAL A 21 3.66 6.36 -2.10
N GLY A 22 2.65 7.20 -2.32
CA GLY A 22 2.27 7.67 -3.66
C GLY A 22 1.50 6.60 -4.45
N GLY A 23 1.07 6.94 -5.67
CA GLY A 23 0.23 6.06 -6.50
C GLY A 23 -1.23 6.50 -6.60
N ASP A 24 -1.71 7.32 -5.67
CA ASP A 24 -3.00 8.00 -5.77
C ASP A 24 -2.81 9.33 -6.52
N HIS A 25 -3.70 9.61 -7.48
CA HIS A 25 -3.67 10.83 -8.32
C HIS A 25 -2.45 11.04 -9.23
N GLY A 26 -1.75 9.97 -9.64
CA GLY A 26 -0.79 10.01 -10.77
C GLY A 26 0.70 10.04 -10.42
N ASP A 27 1.06 10.08 -9.13
CA ASP A 27 2.46 9.93 -8.69
C ASP A 27 2.91 8.46 -8.75
N LYS A 28 4.20 8.23 -9.04
CA LYS A 28 4.76 6.86 -9.00
C LYS A 28 4.86 6.36 -7.57
N ALA A 29 4.25 5.20 -7.30
CA ALA A 29 4.43 4.50 -6.04
C ALA A 29 5.91 4.16 -5.81
N MET A 30 6.41 4.47 -4.61
CA MET A 30 7.78 4.19 -4.20
C MET A 30 7.81 3.67 -2.77
N ASP A 31 8.80 2.85 -2.44
CA ASP A 31 9.00 2.41 -1.06
C ASP A 31 9.59 3.54 -0.22
N ALA A 32 9.05 3.74 0.99
CA ALA A 32 9.51 4.74 1.93
C ALA A 32 9.37 4.23 3.37
N ILE A 33 10.19 4.78 4.27
CA ILE A 33 10.04 4.61 5.70
C ILE A 33 8.92 5.55 6.16
N CYS A 34 7.89 4.98 6.76
CA CYS A 34 6.73 5.68 7.29
C CYS A 34 6.74 5.57 8.81
N ILE A 35 6.61 6.72 9.48
CA ILE A 35 6.48 6.83 10.93
C ILE A 35 5.07 7.32 11.22
N GLY A 36 4.33 6.60 12.07
CA GLY A 36 2.96 6.97 12.37
C GLY A 36 2.29 6.15 13.46
N SER A 37 0.99 6.33 13.56
CA SER A 37 0.13 5.62 14.50
C SER A 37 -0.55 4.42 13.82
N PRO A 38 -1.22 3.55 14.58
CA PRO A 38 -2.10 2.51 14.02
C PRO A 38 -3.18 3.05 13.06
N TYR A 39 -3.62 4.30 13.26
CA TYR A 39 -4.65 4.94 12.44
C TYR A 39 -4.09 5.68 11.23
N ILE A 40 -2.99 6.41 11.41
CA ILE A 40 -2.34 7.19 10.35
C ILE A 40 -0.87 6.80 10.33
N HIS A 41 -0.54 5.87 9.44
CA HIS A 41 0.78 5.24 9.42
C HIS A 41 1.87 6.11 8.78
N ASN A 42 1.51 7.16 8.05
CA ASN A 42 2.40 7.99 7.24
C ASN A 42 2.41 9.46 7.71
N LEU A 43 2.49 9.70 9.02
CA LEU A 43 2.56 11.06 9.58
C LEU A 43 3.88 11.75 9.18
N ILE A 44 4.99 11.00 9.23
CA ILE A 44 6.27 11.38 8.65
C ILE A 44 6.65 10.32 7.62
N VAL A 45 7.13 10.76 6.45
CA VAL A 45 7.55 9.86 5.36
C VAL A 45 8.97 10.23 4.94
N ILE A 46 9.84 9.22 4.88
CA ILE A 46 11.27 9.36 4.55
C ILE A 46 11.57 8.42 3.39
N SER A 47 12.12 8.94 2.30
CA SER A 47 12.55 8.12 1.16
C SER A 47 13.74 7.24 1.54
N LEU A 48 13.96 6.16 0.79
CA LEU A 48 15.09 5.25 1.01
C LEU A 48 16.47 5.86 0.68
N ASP A 49 16.52 7.10 0.17
CA ASP A 49 17.75 7.87 0.02
C ASP A 49 17.93 8.97 1.09
N GLY A 50 17.06 9.01 2.10
CA GLY A 50 17.20 9.85 3.30
C GLY A 50 16.53 11.22 3.22
N ARG A 51 15.64 11.48 2.24
CA ARG A 51 14.90 12.74 2.15
C ARG A 51 13.57 12.63 2.88
N ILE A 52 13.17 13.68 3.57
CA ILE A 52 11.84 13.77 4.17
C ILE A 52 10.84 14.16 3.06
N LEU A 53 9.93 13.25 2.73
CA LEU A 53 8.89 13.42 1.70
C LEU A 53 7.62 14.05 2.27
N LYS A 54 7.26 13.70 3.51
CA LYS A 54 6.12 14.26 4.23
C LYS A 54 6.54 14.59 5.65
N ARG A 55 6.21 15.80 6.08
CA ARG A 55 6.50 16.32 7.42
C ARG A 55 5.24 16.24 8.27
N HIS A 56 5.42 16.09 9.58
CA HIS A 56 4.33 16.25 10.54
C HIS A 56 3.88 17.70 10.55
N ASP A 57 2.58 17.93 10.49
CA ASP A 57 1.95 19.24 10.37
C ASP A 57 1.71 19.87 11.74
N ASP A 58 2.74 20.01 12.59
CA ASP A 58 2.77 20.78 13.86
C ASP A 58 1.61 20.64 14.89
N HIS A 59 0.59 19.81 14.64
CA HIS A 59 -0.56 19.66 15.52
C HIS A 59 -0.30 18.59 16.57
N GLY A 60 -0.17 19.02 17.83
CA GLY A 60 -0.55 18.27 19.04
C GLY A 60 0.24 17.01 19.42
N ASN A 61 1.36 16.67 18.77
CA ASN A 61 2.18 15.53 19.15
C ASN A 61 3.66 15.93 19.34
N ASP A 62 4.06 16.08 20.60
CA ASP A 62 5.40 16.55 20.97
C ASP A 62 6.51 15.58 20.55
N ASP A 63 6.25 14.27 20.53
CA ASP A 63 7.22 13.28 20.07
C ASP A 63 7.49 13.38 18.57
N LEU A 64 6.43 13.48 17.75
CA LEU A 64 6.58 13.66 16.30
C LEU A 64 7.33 14.96 15.98
N LYS A 65 7.04 16.03 16.73
CA LYS A 65 7.76 17.30 16.63
C LYS A 65 9.23 17.14 17.00
N ARG A 66 9.53 16.43 18.09
CA ARG A 66 10.90 16.13 18.52
C ARG A 66 11.66 15.34 17.44
N TYR A 67 11.08 14.26 16.90
CA TYR A 67 11.74 13.48 15.86
C TYR A 67 12.09 14.36 14.66
N MET A 68 11.15 15.20 14.21
CA MET A 68 11.37 16.13 13.10
C MET A 68 12.50 17.11 13.39
N GLN A 69 12.53 17.72 14.59
CA GLN A 69 13.59 18.64 14.98
C GLN A 69 14.97 17.96 15.03
N GLU A 70 15.05 16.75 15.59
CA GLU A 70 16.30 15.96 15.64
C GLU A 70 16.78 15.55 14.23
N MET A 71 15.85 15.18 13.34
CA MET A 71 16.18 14.85 11.94
C MET A 71 16.64 16.08 11.15
N ASP A 72 15.99 17.22 11.33
CA ASP A 72 16.33 18.47 10.65
C ASP A 72 17.66 19.05 11.12
N ALA A 73 18.05 18.79 12.37
CA ALA A 73 19.33 19.22 12.91
C ALA A 73 20.53 18.53 12.22
N ASP A 74 20.36 17.31 11.71
CA ASP A 74 21.40 16.58 10.97
C ASP A 74 20.80 15.63 9.91
N LEU A 75 20.48 16.22 8.75
CA LEU A 75 19.96 15.46 7.59
C LEU A 75 20.99 14.48 7.01
N ASP A 76 22.29 14.77 7.17
CA ASP A 76 23.35 13.86 6.70
C ASP A 76 23.41 12.61 7.59
N ALA A 77 23.20 12.75 8.90
CA ALA A 77 23.02 11.60 9.79
C ALA A 77 21.78 10.78 9.42
N LEU A 78 20.64 11.43 9.18
CA LEU A 78 19.43 10.72 8.74
C LEU A 78 19.70 9.90 7.48
N LYS A 79 20.34 10.51 6.48
CA LYS A 79 20.71 9.83 5.24
C LYS A 79 21.63 8.63 5.49
N ARG A 80 22.66 8.79 6.32
CA ARG A 80 23.55 7.67 6.70
C ARG A 80 22.78 6.55 7.38
N LEU A 81 21.88 6.86 8.31
CA LEU A 81 21.08 5.87 9.03
C LEU A 81 20.20 5.06 8.07
N VAL A 82 19.50 5.73 7.15
CA VAL A 82 18.64 5.07 6.15
C VAL A 82 19.42 4.16 5.21
N GLN A 83 20.63 4.57 4.82
CA GLN A 83 21.47 3.84 3.87
C GLN A 83 22.26 2.70 4.52
N THR A 84 22.55 2.81 5.81
CA THR A 84 23.24 1.76 6.57
C THR A 84 22.28 0.58 6.77
N PRO A 85 22.69 -0.66 6.43
CA PRO A 85 21.87 -1.84 6.69
C PRO A 85 21.52 -1.98 8.19
N ASP A 86 20.29 -2.39 8.47
CA ASP A 86 19.87 -2.68 9.84
C ASP A 86 20.63 -3.88 10.42
N THR A 87 20.86 -3.82 11.73
CA THR A 87 21.37 -4.96 12.53
C THR A 87 20.29 -5.40 13.50
N PHE A 88 20.00 -6.70 13.51
CA PHE A 88 19.03 -7.35 14.37
C PHE A 88 19.79 -8.22 15.38
N ILE A 89 19.48 -8.08 16.67
CA ILE A 89 20.22 -8.74 17.75
C ILE A 89 19.33 -9.84 18.31
N GLY A 90 19.77 -11.09 18.15
CA GLY A 90 19.06 -12.26 18.67
C GLY A 90 18.57 -13.19 17.56
N ASP A 91 17.68 -14.11 17.95
CA ASP A 91 17.16 -15.13 17.05
C ASP A 91 16.15 -14.53 16.07
N SER A 92 16.37 -14.80 14.78
CA SER A 92 15.42 -14.44 13.72
C SER A 92 14.33 -15.50 13.63
N ILE A 93 13.08 -15.06 13.75
CA ILE A 93 11.91 -15.91 13.57
C ILE A 93 11.47 -15.83 12.12
N THR A 94 11.30 -16.99 11.49
CA THR A 94 10.72 -17.07 10.15
C THR A 94 9.20 -16.94 10.22
N VAL A 95 8.67 -15.99 9.45
CA VAL A 95 7.24 -15.75 9.28
C VAL A 95 6.89 -15.83 7.81
N TYR A 96 5.68 -16.29 7.52
CA TYR A 96 5.17 -16.46 6.17
C TYR A 96 4.12 -15.40 5.87
N THR A 97 4.13 -14.90 4.64
CA THR A 97 3.06 -14.06 4.07
C THR A 97 2.91 -14.38 2.58
N TRP A 98 2.06 -13.66 1.85
CA TRP A 98 1.85 -13.93 0.43
C TRP A 98 1.68 -12.64 -0.39
N GLU A 99 2.12 -12.69 -1.64
CA GLU A 99 1.90 -11.65 -2.64
C GLU A 99 1.48 -12.32 -3.96
N GLY A 100 0.20 -12.14 -4.32
CA GLY A 100 -0.38 -12.81 -5.48
C GLY A 100 -0.34 -14.34 -5.34
N ALA A 101 0.43 -15.03 -6.18
CA ALA A 101 0.61 -16.48 -6.11
C ALA A 101 1.87 -16.91 -5.33
N LYS A 102 2.68 -15.96 -4.84
CA LYS A 102 3.94 -16.24 -4.17
C LYS A 102 3.75 -16.29 -2.67
N ILE A 103 4.22 -17.36 -2.03
CA ILE A 103 4.39 -17.42 -0.59
C ILE A 103 5.79 -16.89 -0.28
N LEU A 104 5.86 -15.89 0.57
CA LEU A 104 7.08 -15.19 0.94
C LEU A 104 7.49 -15.63 2.35
N GLU A 105 8.79 -15.87 2.51
CA GLU A 105 9.43 -16.14 3.80
C GLU A 105 10.15 -14.87 4.22
N LYS A 106 9.82 -14.37 5.41
CA LYS A 106 10.39 -13.14 5.98
C LYS A 106 10.93 -13.44 7.38
N GLN A 107 11.82 -12.59 7.85
CA GLN A 107 12.44 -12.72 9.17
C GLN A 107 11.98 -11.57 10.06
N CYS A 108 11.79 -11.82 11.35
CA CYS A 108 11.49 -10.81 12.36
C CYS A 108 12.06 -11.22 13.73
N GLU A 109 12.35 -10.25 14.61
CA GLU A 109 12.77 -10.52 16.00
C GLU A 109 11.60 -10.98 16.88
N LYS A 110 10.36 -10.57 16.55
CA LYS A 110 9.15 -10.90 17.32
C LYS A 110 7.94 -11.06 16.41
N PHE A 111 7.17 -12.13 16.60
CA PHE A 111 5.94 -12.40 15.85
C PHE A 111 4.75 -11.56 16.35
N GLY A 112 3.94 -11.06 15.40
CA GLY A 112 2.63 -10.45 15.64
C GLY A 112 2.63 -8.92 15.62
N TRP A 113 1.44 -8.33 15.67
CA TRP A 113 1.27 -6.87 15.73
C TRP A 113 1.81 -6.28 17.04
N PRO A 114 2.38 -5.06 17.06
CA PRO A 114 2.74 -4.19 15.92
C PRO A 114 4.21 -4.36 15.48
N ASN A 115 4.71 -5.60 15.38
CA ASN A 115 6.10 -5.84 14.99
C ASN A 115 6.30 -5.76 13.48
N VAL A 116 7.55 -5.59 13.07
CA VAL A 116 7.96 -5.31 11.70
C VAL A 116 9.01 -6.33 11.30
N THR A 117 8.92 -6.86 10.09
CA THR A 117 9.93 -7.77 9.54
C THR A 117 11.23 -7.03 9.25
N HIS A 118 12.33 -7.76 9.07
CA HIS A 118 13.65 -7.17 8.84
C HIS A 118 13.68 -6.28 7.59
N ASP A 119 12.88 -6.61 6.57
CA ASP A 119 12.70 -5.82 5.36
C ASP A 119 11.63 -4.71 5.47
N GLY A 120 11.10 -4.47 6.68
CA GLY A 120 10.27 -3.32 7.00
C GLY A 120 8.76 -3.53 6.88
N CYS A 121 8.27 -4.75 6.63
CA CYS A 121 6.82 -4.98 6.54
C CYS A 121 6.17 -5.08 7.92
N LEU A 122 5.17 -4.24 8.17
CA LEU A 122 4.40 -4.26 9.41
C LEU A 122 3.46 -5.47 9.45
N MET A 123 3.49 -6.19 10.58
CA MET A 123 2.74 -7.42 10.77
C MET A 123 1.32 -7.16 11.26
N TYR A 124 0.43 -6.73 10.36
CA TYR A 124 -1.00 -6.62 10.65
C TYR A 124 -1.61 -7.99 11.01
N GLU A 125 -2.69 -7.96 11.79
CA GLU A 125 -3.45 -9.17 12.10
C GLU A 125 -3.86 -9.91 10.83
N ASN A 126 -3.72 -11.24 10.83
CA ASN A 126 -4.08 -12.13 9.72
C ASN A 126 -3.34 -11.86 8.39
N THR A 127 -2.19 -11.18 8.42
CA THR A 127 -1.33 -10.99 7.24
C THR A 127 -0.03 -11.78 7.28
N PHE A 128 0.35 -12.27 8.47
CA PHE A 128 1.51 -13.12 8.70
C PHE A 128 1.15 -14.32 9.58
N SER A 129 1.82 -15.44 9.37
CA SER A 129 1.73 -16.61 10.25
C SER A 129 3.09 -17.29 10.40
N LEU A 130 3.27 -18.00 11.52
CA LEU A 130 4.38 -18.95 11.71
C LEU A 130 4.13 -20.27 10.95
N ASN A 131 2.90 -20.51 10.49
CA ASN A 131 2.51 -21.69 9.74
C ASN A 131 2.31 -21.38 8.25
N LYS A 132 3.19 -21.91 7.41
CA LYS A 132 3.13 -21.75 5.95
C LYS A 132 1.81 -22.23 5.34
N SER A 133 1.21 -23.32 5.86
CA SER A 133 -0.03 -23.87 5.28
C SER A 133 -1.24 -22.96 5.53
N GLU A 134 -1.24 -22.23 6.64
CA GLU A 134 -2.25 -21.24 6.95
C GLU A 134 -2.21 -20.07 5.95
N VAL A 135 -1.03 -19.55 5.66
CA VAL A 135 -0.84 -18.48 4.67
C VAL A 135 -1.24 -18.93 3.26
N VAL A 136 -0.94 -20.19 2.89
CA VAL A 136 -1.40 -20.76 1.62
C VAL A 136 -2.93 -20.80 1.56
N SER A 137 -3.60 -21.14 2.66
CA SER A 137 -5.07 -21.12 2.75
C SER A 137 -5.63 -19.71 2.55
N TRP A 138 -5.03 -18.71 3.21
CA TRP A 138 -5.42 -17.30 3.04
C TRP A 138 -5.25 -16.82 1.60
N ALA A 139 -4.11 -17.12 0.96
CA ALA A 139 -3.84 -16.74 -0.43
C ALA A 139 -4.87 -17.33 -1.39
N LYS A 140 -5.20 -18.63 -1.24
CA LYS A 140 -6.23 -19.30 -2.05
C LYS A 140 -7.60 -18.67 -1.86
N LYS A 141 -8.03 -18.50 -0.60
CA LYS A 141 -9.32 -17.88 -0.27
C LYS A 141 -9.44 -16.47 -0.83
N SER A 142 -8.36 -15.68 -0.75
CA SER A 142 -8.33 -14.33 -1.33
C SER A 142 -8.48 -14.35 -2.86
N ALA A 143 -7.81 -15.29 -3.54
CA ALA A 143 -7.94 -15.45 -4.98
C ALA A 143 -9.36 -15.87 -5.40
N GLU A 144 -9.98 -16.80 -4.66
CA GLU A 144 -11.36 -17.25 -4.89
C GLU A 144 -12.37 -16.10 -4.75
N LEU A 145 -12.29 -15.34 -3.64
CA LEU A 145 -13.15 -14.16 -3.42
C LEU A 145 -12.97 -13.11 -4.52
N ARG A 146 -11.74 -12.88 -4.97
CA ARG A 146 -11.47 -11.97 -6.08
C ARG A 146 -12.08 -12.47 -7.39
N MET A 147 -12.01 -13.77 -7.67
CA MET A 147 -12.63 -14.37 -8.85
C MET A 147 -14.15 -14.21 -8.83
N GLU A 148 -14.78 -14.42 -7.68
CA GLU A 148 -16.23 -14.24 -7.51
C GLU A 148 -16.65 -12.79 -7.77
N GLY A 149 -16.01 -11.82 -7.12
CA GLY A 149 -16.30 -10.40 -7.36
C GLY A 149 -16.04 -9.96 -8.81
N LEU A 150 -15.03 -10.54 -9.47
CA LEU A 150 -14.79 -10.28 -10.90
C LEU A 150 -15.89 -10.86 -11.79
N ARG A 151 -16.44 -12.04 -11.46
CA ARG A 151 -17.56 -12.63 -12.21
C ARG A 151 -18.82 -11.75 -12.10
N GLU A 152 -19.14 -11.29 -10.89
CA GLU A 152 -20.26 -10.37 -10.67
C GLU A 152 -20.07 -9.06 -11.44
N ALA A 153 -18.87 -8.48 -11.39
CA ALA A 153 -18.56 -7.27 -12.14
C ALA A 153 -18.64 -7.46 -13.65
N ILE A 154 -18.29 -8.65 -14.18
CA ILE A 154 -18.45 -8.98 -15.60
C ILE A 154 -19.94 -9.05 -15.96
N ASP A 155 -20.76 -9.76 -15.19
CA ASP A 155 -22.21 -9.86 -15.44
C ASP A 155 -22.89 -8.48 -15.43
N GLN A 156 -22.58 -7.65 -14.44
CA GLN A 156 -23.11 -6.28 -14.37
C GLN A 156 -22.71 -5.44 -15.59
N ARG A 157 -21.44 -5.51 -16.02
CA ARG A 157 -20.96 -4.79 -17.20
C ARG A 157 -21.60 -5.30 -18.48
N GLN A 158 -21.83 -6.62 -18.61
CA GLN A 158 -22.52 -7.18 -19.77
C GLN A 158 -23.96 -6.67 -19.88
N LYS A 159 -24.68 -6.56 -18.75
CA LYS A 159 -26.02 -5.95 -18.72
C LYS A 159 -26.00 -4.48 -19.16
N GLN A 160 -25.00 -3.71 -18.71
CA GLN A 160 -24.82 -2.33 -19.14
C GLN A 160 -24.52 -2.21 -20.64
N ILE A 161 -23.63 -3.05 -21.16
CA ILE A 161 -23.30 -3.11 -22.60
C ILE A 161 -24.56 -3.41 -23.40
N HIS A 162 -25.34 -4.41 -22.98
CA HIS A 162 -26.58 -4.76 -23.65
C HIS A 162 -27.59 -3.60 -23.65
N GLY A 163 -27.79 -2.95 -22.51
CA GLY A 163 -28.66 -1.77 -22.42
C GLY A 163 -28.24 -0.65 -23.37
N LYS A 164 -26.93 -0.38 -23.47
CA LYS A 164 -26.40 0.63 -24.40
C LYS A 164 -26.52 0.23 -25.87
N GLN A 165 -26.44 -1.05 -26.19
CA GLN A 165 -26.71 -1.55 -27.54
C GLN A 165 -28.17 -1.32 -27.93
N VAL A 166 -29.12 -1.62 -27.03
CA VAL A 166 -30.54 -1.37 -27.25
C VAL A 166 -30.83 0.12 -27.47
N GLU A 167 -30.25 1.00 -26.64
CA GLU A 167 -30.36 2.46 -26.82
C GLU A 167 -29.80 2.90 -28.18
N MET A 168 -28.63 2.37 -28.59
CA MET A 168 -28.00 2.69 -29.88
C MET A 168 -28.87 2.26 -31.06
N ASP A 169 -29.46 1.06 -31.01
CA ASP A 169 -30.32 0.54 -32.08
C ASP A 169 -31.62 1.34 -32.21
N ALA A 170 -32.18 1.80 -31.09
CA ALA A 170 -33.31 2.73 -31.08
C ALA A 170 -32.94 4.06 -31.75
N CYS A 171 -31.80 4.65 -31.39
CA CYS A 171 -31.29 5.88 -32.01
C CYS A 171 -31.04 5.71 -33.51
N ARG A 172 -30.48 4.56 -33.94
CA ARG A 172 -30.29 4.25 -35.37
C ARG A 172 -31.60 4.16 -36.12
N SER A 173 -32.59 3.50 -35.53
CA SER A 173 -33.93 3.37 -36.12
C SER A 173 -34.63 4.73 -36.23
N GLN A 174 -34.51 5.57 -35.19
CA GLN A 174 -35.01 6.94 -35.19
C GLN A 174 -34.34 7.79 -36.28
N LEU A 175 -33.02 7.70 -36.41
CA LEU A 175 -32.26 8.42 -37.43
C LEU A 175 -32.69 7.99 -38.85
N ALA A 176 -32.84 6.69 -39.09
CA ALA A 176 -33.32 6.17 -40.37
C ALA A 176 -34.74 6.68 -40.71
N ALA A 177 -35.65 6.71 -39.73
CA ALA A 177 -36.99 7.25 -39.92
C ALA A 177 -36.98 8.76 -40.19
N LEU A 178 -36.09 9.53 -39.54
CA LEU A 178 -35.92 10.96 -39.81
C LEU A 178 -35.43 11.19 -41.24
N HIS A 179 -34.43 10.46 -41.71
CA HIS A 179 -33.96 10.55 -43.10
C HIS A 179 -35.05 10.20 -44.13
N ALA A 180 -35.88 9.19 -43.83
CA ALA A 180 -36.96 8.79 -44.73
C ALA A 180 -38.10 9.84 -44.80
N ASN A 181 -38.45 10.45 -43.67
CA ASN A 181 -39.55 11.42 -43.60
C ASN A 181 -39.15 12.84 -44.00
N TYR A 182 -37.86 13.18 -43.88
CA TYR A 182 -37.31 14.49 -44.20
C TYR A 182 -36.06 14.32 -45.08
N PRO A 183 -36.22 13.85 -46.34
CA PRO A 183 -35.10 13.78 -47.26
C PRO A 183 -34.53 15.19 -47.49
N GLU A 184 -33.21 15.30 -47.57
CA GLU A 184 -32.58 16.56 -47.96
C GLU A 184 -33.01 16.87 -49.40
N ASN A 185 -33.78 17.95 -49.59
CA ASN A 185 -34.09 18.48 -50.91
C ASN A 185 -32.81 19.12 -51.46
N GLU A 186 -32.36 18.68 -52.65
CA GLU A 186 -31.37 19.39 -53.47
C GLU A 186 -31.79 20.84 -53.77
#